data_AF-A0A2G9UWU4-F1
#
_entry.id   AF-A0A2G9UWU4-F1
#
_cell.length_a   1.000
_cell.length_b   1.000
_cell.length_c   1.000
_cell.angle_alpha   90.00
_cell.angle_beta   90.00
_cell.angle_gamma   90.00
#
_symmetry.space_group_name_H-M   'P 1'
#
loop_
_entity.id
_entity.type
_entity.pdbx_description
1 polymer ?
#
loop_
_entity_poly.entity_id
_entity_poly.type
_entity_poly.pdbx_seq_one_letter_code
_entity_poly.pdbx_strand_id
1 'polypeptide(L)'
;MRPVIFLVLAFTSVYAVSLNTFWDESDTKRLSKVLENVLETRHDNIAALHYAASGLKLLNVAPSAATAKKVCEIARKADLTNLEVLYHASALSGDLTDCALTSIAGAQVNKAAFDKLLTTAMKDDSPSNLAWVFNAAALLDKAQGAKYFDKIKNLVSQADEVGKRFLQFDGGLTTTSNAIHGIMSLAEQQGKVPAITKDQLLLFTNYLLSRKHVSTEKSAFHLLSALGVLVNNHQLVPVVASLRGSVMFNRMKPIVIAVCNVFGLPVAVSDVRVDIIPQGQTSPVVGNLRLTQSQAYVALLAFVGV
;
A
#
# COMPACT_ATOMS: atom_id res chain seq x y z
N MET A 1 -8.46 32.42 41.13
CA MET A 1 -8.14 31.04 40.71
C MET A 1 -8.81 30.80 39.36
N ARG A 2 -8.04 30.62 38.27
CA ARG A 2 -8.62 30.34 36.95
C ARG A 2 -8.93 28.84 36.85
N PRO A 3 -10.14 28.41 36.46
CA PRO A 3 -10.43 27.00 36.31
C PRO A 3 -9.62 26.44 35.13
N VAL A 4 -8.77 25.46 35.40
CA VAL A 4 -8.08 24.68 34.37
C VAL A 4 -9.09 23.67 33.86
N ILE A 5 -9.77 23.99 32.76
CA ILE A 5 -10.65 23.05 32.06
C ILE A 5 -9.74 22.06 31.31
N PHE A 6 -9.75 20.81 31.75
CA PHE A 6 -9.12 19.69 31.04
C PHE A 6 -10.00 19.30 29.85
N LEU A 7 -9.71 19.86 28.67
CA LEU A 7 -10.29 19.36 27.43
C LEU A 7 -9.41 18.21 26.93
N VAL A 8 -9.88 16.97 27.07
CA VAL A 8 -9.27 15.81 26.44
C VAL A 8 -9.82 15.72 25.02
N LEU A 9 -8.99 15.98 24.01
CA LEU A 9 -9.33 15.68 22.62
C LEU A 9 -9.31 14.16 22.42
N ALA A 10 -10.44 13.51 22.70
CA ALA A 10 -10.66 12.13 22.35
C ALA A 10 -11.22 12.08 20.92
N PHE A 11 -10.45 11.56 19.97
CA PHE A 11 -10.93 11.19 18.63
C PHE A 11 -11.87 9.97 18.75
N THR A 12 -13.04 10.18 19.33
CA THR A 12 -14.08 9.15 19.39
C THR A 12 -14.71 9.06 18.01
N SER A 13 -14.31 8.04 17.25
CA SER A 13 -14.80 7.63 15.93
C SER A 13 -14.34 8.45 14.70
N VAL A 14 -13.05 8.38 14.36
CA VAL A 14 -12.54 8.77 13.02
C VAL A 14 -12.29 7.54 12.12
N TYR A 15 -12.94 6.42 12.39
CA TYR A 15 -12.86 5.24 11.50
C TYR A 15 -13.39 5.53 10.08
N ALA A 16 -14.15 6.61 9.90
CA ALA A 16 -14.81 6.97 8.65
C ALA A 16 -14.05 8.00 7.78
N VAL A 17 -12.97 8.63 8.27
CA VAL A 17 -12.34 9.77 7.55
C VAL A 17 -10.84 9.57 7.29
N SER A 18 -10.17 8.68 8.02
CA SER A 18 -8.74 8.39 7.83
C SER A 18 -8.39 6.97 8.26
N LEU A 19 -7.17 6.54 7.92
CA LEU A 19 -6.62 5.26 8.38
C LEU A 19 -6.37 5.26 9.90
N ASN A 20 -6.38 4.06 10.49
CA ASN A 20 -6.20 3.85 11.93
C ASN A 20 -4.74 3.92 12.39
N THR A 21 -3.82 3.64 11.48
CA THR A 21 -2.39 3.55 11.74
C THR A 21 -1.63 3.72 10.43
N PHE A 22 -0.31 3.70 10.50
CA PHE A 22 0.58 3.67 9.33
C PHE A 22 1.74 2.70 9.61
N TRP A 23 2.49 2.39 8.57
CA TRP A 23 3.72 1.62 8.62
C TRP A 23 4.86 2.51 9.09
N ASP A 24 5.57 2.10 10.14
CA ASP A 24 6.67 2.88 10.73
C ASP A 24 8.05 2.22 10.59
N GLU A 25 9.08 2.89 11.10
CA GLU A 25 10.46 2.40 11.04
C GLU A 25 10.66 1.08 11.81
N SER A 26 9.89 0.86 12.88
CA SER A 26 9.95 -0.39 13.65
C SER A 26 9.38 -1.57 12.84
N ASP A 27 8.32 -1.31 12.07
CA ASP A 27 7.75 -2.29 11.15
C ASP A 27 8.76 -2.66 10.05
N THR A 28 9.44 -1.66 9.48
CA THR A 28 10.53 -1.85 8.50
C THR A 28 11.65 -2.69 9.08
N LYS A 29 12.22 -2.31 10.23
CA LYS A 29 13.33 -3.05 10.86
C LYS A 29 12.98 -4.52 11.13
N ARG A 30 11.79 -4.76 11.67
CA ARG A 30 11.33 -6.12 11.98
C ARG A 30 11.16 -6.94 10.71
N LEU A 31 10.49 -6.40 9.69
CA LEU A 31 10.22 -7.15 8.47
C LEU A 31 11.49 -7.37 7.63
N SER A 32 12.38 -6.37 7.53
CA SER A 32 13.66 -6.54 6.84
C SER A 32 14.46 -7.71 7.39
N LYS A 33 14.52 -7.88 8.72
CA LYS A 33 15.20 -9.02 9.35
C LYS A 33 14.61 -10.37 8.93
N VAL A 34 13.28 -10.46 8.77
CA VAL A 34 12.61 -11.69 8.29
C VAL A 34 13.03 -11.99 6.85
N LEU A 35 13.04 -10.98 5.98
CA LEU A 35 13.37 -11.14 4.57
C LEU A 35 14.87 -11.42 4.34
N GLU A 36 15.75 -10.75 5.08
CA GLU A 36 17.20 -11.01 5.07
C GLU A 36 17.50 -12.45 5.46
N ASN A 37 16.88 -12.95 6.53
CA ASN A 37 17.02 -14.35 6.94
C ASN A 37 16.57 -15.33 5.85
N VAL A 38 15.53 -15.00 5.06
CA VAL A 38 15.11 -15.83 3.92
C VAL A 38 16.19 -15.85 2.84
N LEU A 39 16.79 -14.70 2.50
CA LEU A 39 17.89 -14.64 1.53
C LEU A 39 19.13 -15.43 1.96
N GLU A 40 19.35 -15.59 3.26
CA GLU A 40 20.50 -16.32 3.83
C GLU A 40 20.28 -17.83 3.98
N THR A 41 19.02 -18.28 4.04
CA THR A 41 18.70 -19.67 4.42
C THR A 41 17.96 -20.46 3.36
N ARG A 42 17.17 -19.83 2.48
CA ARG A 42 16.24 -20.50 1.54
C ARG A 42 16.79 -20.58 0.11
N HIS A 43 18.06 -20.96 -0.03
CA HIS A 43 18.73 -21.03 -1.33
C HIS A 43 18.16 -22.08 -2.30
N ASP A 44 17.38 -23.02 -1.79
CA ASP A 44 16.69 -24.09 -2.52
C ASP A 44 15.38 -23.61 -3.17
N ASN A 45 14.89 -22.41 -2.82
CA ASN A 45 13.59 -21.91 -3.26
C ASN A 45 13.71 -20.51 -3.87
N ILE A 46 13.83 -20.47 -5.20
CA ILE A 46 13.95 -19.21 -5.96
C ILE A 46 12.76 -18.27 -5.76
N ALA A 47 11.56 -18.82 -5.53
CA ALA A 47 10.38 -18.01 -5.27
C ALA A 47 10.48 -17.28 -3.93
N ALA A 48 10.92 -17.97 -2.88
CA ALA A 48 11.18 -17.36 -1.59
C ALA A 48 12.25 -16.27 -1.68
N LEU A 49 13.33 -16.51 -2.42
CA LEU A 49 14.38 -15.52 -2.69
C LEU A 49 13.84 -14.29 -3.42
N HIS A 50 13.04 -14.48 -4.48
CA HIS A 50 12.36 -13.38 -5.19
C HIS A 50 11.53 -12.56 -4.20
N TYR A 51 10.57 -13.16 -3.52
CA TYR A 51 9.67 -12.42 -2.62
C TYR A 51 10.44 -11.66 -1.52
N ALA A 52 11.51 -12.24 -0.97
CA ALA A 52 12.35 -11.58 0.00
C ALA A 52 13.13 -10.39 -0.58
N ALA A 53 13.76 -10.55 -1.74
CA ALA A 53 14.51 -9.47 -2.39
C ALA A 53 13.60 -8.31 -2.81
N SER A 54 12.46 -8.60 -3.44
CA SER A 54 11.48 -7.57 -3.80
C SER A 54 10.90 -6.87 -2.58
N GLY A 55 10.62 -7.63 -1.50
CA GLY A 55 10.16 -7.04 -0.25
C GLY A 55 11.18 -6.06 0.35
N LEU A 56 12.47 -6.41 0.35
CA LEU A 56 13.54 -5.52 0.79
C LEU A 56 13.64 -4.27 -0.08
N LYS A 57 13.55 -4.41 -1.41
CA LYS A 57 13.51 -3.28 -2.34
C LYS A 57 12.34 -2.34 -2.09
N LEU A 58 11.14 -2.88 -1.85
CA LEU A 58 9.94 -2.09 -1.51
C LEU A 58 10.09 -1.35 -0.17
N LEU A 59 10.86 -1.90 0.77
CA LEU A 59 11.22 -1.23 2.02
C LEU A 59 12.38 -0.24 1.87
N ASN A 60 12.95 -0.11 0.66
CA ASN A 60 14.17 0.66 0.40
C ASN A 60 15.36 0.21 1.27
N VAL A 61 15.47 -1.11 1.48
CA VAL A 61 16.59 -1.76 2.18
C VAL A 61 17.35 -2.63 1.20
N ALA A 62 18.67 -2.46 1.12
CA ALA A 62 19.51 -3.30 0.29
C ALA A 62 20.08 -4.47 1.12
N PRO A 63 20.04 -5.72 0.63
CA PRO A 63 20.76 -6.81 1.27
C PRO A 63 22.28 -6.59 1.19
N SER A 64 23.05 -7.32 2.02
CA SER A 64 24.51 -7.26 1.94
C SER A 64 25.01 -7.65 0.53
N ALA A 65 26.11 -7.05 0.07
CA ALA A 65 26.68 -7.36 -1.25
C ALA A 65 27.01 -8.85 -1.42
N ALA A 66 27.44 -9.52 -0.35
CA ALA A 66 27.72 -10.95 -0.36
C ALA A 66 26.44 -11.77 -0.55
N THR A 67 25.37 -11.44 0.18
CA THR A 67 24.05 -12.08 0.06
C THR A 67 23.48 -11.83 -1.34
N ALA A 68 23.47 -10.58 -1.83
CA ALA A 68 22.99 -10.21 -3.15
C ALA A 68 23.71 -11.01 -4.26
N LYS A 69 25.05 -11.09 -4.20
CA LYS A 69 25.84 -11.88 -5.15
C LYS A 69 25.45 -13.35 -5.13
N LYS A 70 25.31 -13.94 -3.94
CA LYS A 70 24.94 -15.36 -3.79
C LYS A 70 23.55 -15.66 -4.36
N VAL A 71 22.56 -14.83 -4.03
CA VAL A 71 21.19 -14.96 -4.56
C VAL A 71 21.17 -14.79 -6.08
N CYS A 72 21.96 -13.86 -6.62
CA CYS A 72 22.08 -13.68 -8.05
C CYS A 72 22.69 -14.90 -8.76
N GLU A 73 23.71 -15.53 -8.18
CA GLU A 73 24.29 -16.76 -8.74
C GLU A 73 23.28 -17.92 -8.79
N ILE A 74 22.33 -17.97 -7.85
CA ILE A 74 21.22 -18.94 -7.90
C ILE A 74 20.31 -18.63 -9.09
N ALA A 75 19.92 -17.36 -9.27
CA ALA A 75 19.09 -16.95 -10.41
C ALA A 75 19.75 -17.24 -11.77
N ARG A 76 21.08 -17.05 -11.89
CA ARG A 76 21.85 -17.35 -13.11
C ARG A 76 21.89 -18.83 -13.46
N LYS A 77 21.85 -19.71 -12.45
CA LYS A 77 21.91 -21.17 -12.63
C LYS A 77 20.54 -21.84 -12.71
N ALA A 78 19.47 -21.07 -12.58
CA ALA A 78 18.12 -21.58 -12.57
C ALA A 78 17.70 -22.11 -13.95
N ASP A 79 16.78 -23.08 -13.97
CA ASP A 79 16.19 -23.58 -15.21
C ASP A 79 15.15 -22.59 -15.75
N LEU A 80 15.60 -21.72 -16.66
CA LEU A 80 14.78 -20.68 -17.27
C LEU A 80 13.81 -21.21 -18.33
N THR A 81 13.79 -22.52 -18.61
CA THR A 81 12.76 -23.13 -19.46
C THR A 81 11.43 -23.30 -18.72
N ASN A 82 11.47 -23.34 -17.38
CA ASN A 82 10.30 -23.29 -16.54
C ASN A 82 9.82 -21.84 -16.37
N LEU A 83 8.58 -21.56 -16.78
CA LEU A 83 8.01 -20.21 -16.76
C LEU A 83 7.97 -19.57 -15.37
N GLU A 84 7.66 -20.35 -14.32
CA GLU A 84 7.63 -19.86 -12.94
C GLU A 84 9.04 -19.49 -12.47
N VAL A 85 10.01 -20.37 -12.72
CA VAL A 85 11.42 -20.11 -12.39
C VAL A 85 11.96 -18.90 -13.15
N LEU A 86 11.64 -18.80 -14.45
CA LEU A 86 11.99 -17.65 -15.28
C LEU A 86 11.44 -16.34 -14.70
N TYR A 87 10.17 -16.34 -14.27
CA TYR A 87 9.55 -15.18 -13.62
C TYR A 87 10.31 -14.76 -12.35
N HIS A 88 10.56 -15.69 -11.44
CA HIS A 88 11.27 -15.40 -10.19
C HIS A 88 12.73 -14.96 -10.42
N ALA A 89 13.44 -15.60 -11.36
CA ALA A 89 14.79 -15.22 -11.73
C ALA A 89 14.85 -13.82 -12.35
N SER A 90 13.89 -13.50 -13.24
CA SER A 90 13.81 -12.18 -13.89
C SER A 90 13.53 -11.06 -12.89
N ALA A 91 12.66 -11.31 -11.91
CA ALA A 91 12.39 -10.34 -10.85
C ALA A 91 13.64 -10.10 -9.97
N LEU A 92 14.34 -11.16 -9.58
CA LEU A 92 15.64 -11.05 -8.88
C LEU A 92 16.65 -10.23 -9.69
N SER A 93 16.68 -10.40 -11.01
CA SER A 93 17.55 -9.64 -11.91
C SER A 93 17.28 -8.13 -11.87
N GLY A 94 16.00 -7.74 -11.76
CA GLY A 94 15.59 -6.33 -11.67
C GLY A 94 15.68 -5.73 -10.27
N ASP A 95 15.74 -6.57 -9.23
CA ASP A 95 15.73 -6.12 -7.83
C ASP A 95 17.10 -6.07 -7.18
N LEU A 96 18.01 -6.96 -7.59
CA LEU A 96 19.39 -6.98 -7.09
C LEU A 96 20.31 -6.18 -8.00
N THR A 97 21.13 -5.32 -7.40
CA THR A 97 22.19 -4.60 -8.12
C THR A 97 23.18 -5.58 -8.74
N ASP A 98 23.63 -5.30 -9.96
CA ASP A 98 24.60 -6.11 -10.73
C ASP A 98 24.15 -7.55 -11.04
N CYS A 99 22.83 -7.82 -11.02
CA CYS A 99 22.27 -9.12 -11.31
C CYS A 99 21.69 -9.29 -12.71
N ALA A 100 22.43 -8.93 -13.76
CA ALA A 100 21.96 -9.15 -15.13
C ALA A 100 21.87 -10.65 -15.48
N LEU A 101 20.74 -11.05 -16.06
CA LEU A 101 20.54 -12.36 -16.70
C LEU A 101 20.68 -12.21 -18.21
N THR A 102 21.80 -12.69 -18.77
CA THR A 102 22.11 -12.55 -20.20
C THR A 102 21.18 -13.35 -21.11
N SER A 103 20.60 -14.44 -20.61
CA SER A 103 19.71 -15.35 -21.33
C SER A 103 18.32 -14.79 -21.67
N ILE A 104 17.90 -13.70 -21.01
CA ILE A 104 16.57 -13.10 -21.19
C ILE A 104 16.63 -11.69 -21.83
N ALA A 105 17.85 -11.18 -22.05
CA ALA A 105 18.06 -9.87 -22.64
C ALA A 105 17.50 -9.84 -24.08
N GLY A 106 16.40 -9.11 -24.28
CA GLY A 106 15.76 -8.94 -25.59
C GLY A 106 14.50 -9.78 -25.82
N ALA A 107 14.02 -10.56 -24.85
CA ALA A 107 12.73 -11.25 -24.95
C ALA A 107 11.58 -10.23 -25.08
N GLN A 108 10.76 -10.39 -26.13
CA GLN A 108 9.60 -9.53 -26.38
C GLN A 108 8.30 -10.27 -26.05
N VAL A 109 7.43 -9.63 -25.27
CA VAL A 109 6.10 -10.17 -24.98
C VAL A 109 5.17 -9.88 -26.15
N ASN A 110 4.56 -10.93 -26.72
CA ASN A 110 3.49 -10.76 -27.69
C ASN A 110 2.24 -10.21 -26.99
N LYS A 111 2.05 -8.89 -27.03
CA LYS A 111 0.94 -8.18 -26.36
C LYS A 111 -0.44 -8.68 -26.79
N ALA A 112 -0.62 -9.09 -28.04
CA ALA A 112 -1.91 -9.61 -28.53
C ALA A 112 -2.22 -11.00 -27.98
N ALA A 113 -1.22 -11.89 -27.93
CA ALA A 113 -1.38 -13.20 -27.30
C ALA A 113 -1.63 -13.06 -25.80
N PHE A 114 -0.91 -12.16 -25.13
CA PHE A 114 -1.09 -11.86 -23.72
C PHE A 114 -2.50 -11.34 -23.42
N ASP A 115 -2.99 -10.37 -24.20
CA ASP A 115 -4.36 -9.86 -24.07
C ASP A 115 -5.43 -10.95 -24.28
N LYS A 116 -5.22 -11.88 -25.22
CA LYS A 116 -6.13 -13.01 -25.44
C LYS A 116 -6.16 -13.98 -24.24
N LEU A 117 -5.01 -14.23 -23.63
CA LEU A 117 -4.92 -15.05 -22.41
C LEU A 117 -5.67 -14.40 -21.25
N LEU A 118 -5.47 -13.09 -21.03
CA LEU A 118 -6.18 -12.35 -19.98
C LEU A 118 -7.70 -12.31 -20.21
N THR A 119 -8.13 -12.16 -21.46
CA THR A 119 -9.56 -12.23 -21.83
C THR A 119 -10.15 -13.61 -21.52
N THR A 120 -9.36 -14.68 -21.65
CA THR A 120 -9.80 -16.04 -21.31
C THR A 120 -9.83 -16.24 -19.79
N ALA A 121 -8.81 -15.75 -19.09
CA ALA A 121 -8.73 -15.81 -17.63
C ALA A 121 -9.91 -15.08 -16.97
N MET A 122 -10.37 -13.95 -17.53
CA MET A 122 -11.53 -13.18 -17.05
C MET A 122 -12.87 -13.94 -17.00
N LYS A 123 -12.95 -15.16 -17.55
CA LYS A 123 -14.14 -16.01 -17.43
C LYS A 123 -14.31 -16.56 -16.01
N ASP A 124 -13.22 -16.71 -15.26
CA ASP A 124 -13.25 -17.01 -13.82
C ASP A 124 -13.29 -15.67 -13.07
N ASP A 125 -14.41 -15.40 -12.40
CA ASP A 125 -14.63 -14.15 -11.68
C ASP A 125 -14.25 -14.23 -10.20
N SER A 126 -13.56 -15.30 -9.78
CA SER A 126 -13.05 -15.42 -8.42
C SER A 126 -12.11 -14.27 -8.06
N PRO A 127 -12.09 -13.80 -6.79
CA PRO A 127 -11.27 -12.66 -6.41
C PRO A 127 -9.77 -12.86 -6.67
N SER A 128 -9.28 -14.07 -6.45
CA SER A 128 -7.88 -14.44 -6.70
C SER A 128 -7.52 -14.31 -8.18
N ASN A 129 -8.37 -14.83 -9.08
CA ASN A 129 -8.11 -14.77 -10.52
C ASN A 129 -8.22 -13.33 -11.05
N LEU A 130 -9.27 -12.59 -10.69
CA LEU A 130 -9.42 -11.19 -11.11
C LEU A 130 -8.26 -10.31 -10.62
N ALA A 131 -7.78 -10.55 -9.39
CA ALA A 131 -6.59 -9.86 -8.89
C ALA A 131 -5.37 -10.08 -9.82
N TRP A 132 -5.08 -11.32 -10.21
CA TRP A 132 -3.99 -11.60 -11.16
C TRP A 132 -4.22 -10.98 -12.54
N VAL A 133 -5.46 -11.03 -13.04
CA VAL A 133 -5.82 -10.38 -14.31
C VAL A 133 -5.53 -8.88 -14.26
N PHE A 134 -5.91 -8.17 -13.20
CA PHE A 134 -5.71 -6.72 -13.12
C PHE A 134 -4.24 -6.34 -13.01
N ASN A 135 -3.46 -7.12 -12.25
CA ASN A 135 -2.01 -6.98 -12.20
C ASN A 135 -1.38 -7.11 -13.58
N ALA A 136 -1.77 -8.14 -14.33
CA ALA A 136 -1.28 -8.38 -15.67
C ALA A 136 -1.76 -7.31 -16.67
N ALA A 137 -3.02 -6.88 -16.57
CA ALA A 137 -3.59 -5.86 -17.43
C ALA A 137 -2.92 -4.49 -17.24
N ALA A 138 -2.38 -4.19 -16.05
CA ALA A 138 -1.60 -2.98 -15.80
C ALA A 138 -0.29 -2.93 -16.62
N LEU A 139 0.17 -4.05 -17.19
CA LEU A 139 1.34 -4.13 -18.08
C LEU A 139 0.98 -3.95 -19.57
N LEU A 140 -0.31 -3.91 -19.91
CA LEU A 140 -0.78 -3.65 -21.27
C LEU A 140 -0.78 -2.16 -21.58
N ASP A 141 -0.92 -1.82 -22.86
CA ASP A 141 -1.13 -0.43 -23.27
C ASP A 141 -2.55 0.04 -22.88
N LYS A 142 -2.73 1.36 -22.73
CA LYS A 142 -3.97 1.96 -22.20
C LYS A 142 -5.24 1.48 -22.91
N ALA A 143 -5.18 1.38 -24.24
CA ALA A 143 -6.31 0.91 -25.05
C ALA A 143 -6.69 -0.56 -24.75
N GLN A 144 -5.72 -1.44 -24.57
CA GLN A 144 -5.96 -2.86 -24.29
C GLN A 144 -6.39 -3.09 -22.83
N GLY A 145 -5.82 -2.32 -21.89
CA GLY A 145 -6.13 -2.39 -20.47
C GLY A 145 -7.56 -1.97 -20.11
N ALA A 146 -8.20 -1.12 -20.92
CA ALA A 146 -9.47 -0.47 -20.59
C ALA A 146 -10.61 -1.48 -20.29
N LYS A 147 -10.71 -2.57 -21.04
CA LYS A 147 -11.77 -3.59 -20.84
C LYS A 147 -11.66 -4.35 -19.52
N TYR A 148 -10.46 -4.43 -18.94
CA TYR A 148 -10.23 -5.06 -17.64
C TYR A 148 -10.60 -4.11 -16.50
N PHE A 149 -10.38 -2.81 -16.70
CA PHE A 149 -10.71 -1.78 -15.72
C PHE A 149 -12.20 -1.77 -15.38
N ASP A 150 -13.07 -2.00 -16.37
CA ASP A 150 -14.52 -2.05 -16.16
C ASP A 150 -14.96 -3.20 -15.24
N LYS A 151 -14.12 -4.22 -15.03
CA LYS A 151 -14.40 -5.34 -14.12
C LYS A 151 -14.00 -5.10 -12.68
N ILE A 152 -13.32 -3.99 -12.35
CA ILE A 152 -12.93 -3.67 -10.98
C ILE A 152 -14.15 -3.66 -10.04
N LYS A 153 -15.28 -3.14 -10.50
CA LYS A 153 -16.53 -3.12 -9.72
C LYS A 153 -16.98 -4.53 -9.30
N ASN A 154 -16.84 -5.51 -10.20
CA ASN A 154 -17.23 -6.89 -9.94
C ASN A 154 -16.34 -7.55 -8.88
N LEU A 155 -15.04 -7.23 -8.89
CA LEU A 155 -14.14 -7.70 -7.84
C LEU A 155 -14.50 -7.04 -6.51
N VAL A 156 -14.61 -5.70 -6.47
CA VAL A 156 -14.90 -4.96 -5.24
C VAL A 156 -16.21 -5.39 -4.58
N SER A 157 -17.24 -5.78 -5.36
CA SER A 157 -18.51 -6.28 -4.82
C SER A 157 -18.43 -7.65 -4.12
N GLN A 158 -17.33 -8.39 -4.29
CA GLN A 158 -17.09 -9.69 -3.65
C GLN A 158 -16.34 -9.57 -2.31
N ALA A 159 -16.07 -8.35 -1.85
CA ALA A 159 -15.34 -8.14 -0.61
C ALA A 159 -16.23 -8.43 0.61
N ASP A 160 -15.67 -9.16 1.57
CA ASP A 160 -16.28 -9.41 2.86
C ASP A 160 -15.98 -8.27 3.82
N GLU A 161 -17.03 -7.75 4.44
CA GLU A 161 -16.91 -6.81 5.54
C GLU A 161 -16.70 -7.54 6.86
N VAL A 162 -15.62 -7.21 7.56
CA VAL A 162 -15.31 -7.78 8.88
C VAL A 162 -15.46 -6.70 9.95
N GLY A 163 -16.54 -6.83 10.72
CA GLY A 163 -16.81 -6.02 11.92
C GLY A 163 -16.86 -4.52 11.67
N LYS A 164 -17.32 -4.06 10.50
CA LYS A 164 -17.36 -2.64 10.09
C LYS A 164 -16.00 -1.92 10.11
N ARG A 165 -14.90 -2.68 10.15
CA ARG A 165 -13.54 -2.14 10.30
C ARG A 165 -12.64 -2.45 9.12
N PHE A 166 -12.94 -3.52 8.41
CA PHE A 166 -12.10 -4.08 7.36
C PHE A 166 -12.94 -4.55 6.18
N LEU A 167 -12.36 -4.42 5.00
CA LEU A 167 -12.75 -5.19 3.83
C LEU A 167 -11.60 -6.12 3.49
N GLN A 168 -11.93 -7.37 3.17
CA GLN A 168 -10.99 -8.37 2.67
C GLN A 168 -11.68 -9.25 1.62
N PHE A 169 -10.91 -9.96 0.82
CA PHE A 169 -11.45 -11.02 -0.03
C PHE A 169 -11.25 -12.40 0.60
N ASP A 170 -12.05 -13.36 0.13
CA ASP A 170 -11.78 -14.77 0.38
C ASP A 170 -10.36 -15.14 -0.10
N GLY A 171 -9.64 -15.93 0.70
CA GLY A 171 -8.19 -16.13 0.58
C GLY A 171 -7.33 -15.12 1.37
N GLY A 172 -7.94 -14.18 2.09
CA GLY A 172 -7.30 -13.39 3.13
C GLY A 172 -6.25 -12.39 2.62
N LEU A 173 -5.13 -12.28 3.33
CA LEU A 173 -4.13 -11.23 3.08
C LEU A 173 -3.58 -11.27 1.65
N THR A 174 -3.18 -12.45 1.16
CA THR A 174 -2.55 -12.55 -0.16
C THR A 174 -3.51 -12.12 -1.27
N THR A 175 -4.74 -12.64 -1.27
CA THR A 175 -5.75 -12.24 -2.26
C THR A 175 -6.07 -10.75 -2.16
N THR A 176 -6.26 -10.25 -0.94
CA THR A 176 -6.58 -8.83 -0.70
C THR A 176 -5.48 -7.90 -1.15
N SER A 177 -4.24 -8.20 -0.77
CA SER A 177 -3.07 -7.44 -1.22
C SER A 177 -2.92 -7.46 -2.73
N ASN A 178 -3.05 -8.64 -3.36
CA ASN A 178 -2.91 -8.76 -4.81
C ASN A 178 -4.02 -7.99 -5.55
N ALA A 179 -5.25 -8.03 -5.04
CA ALA A 179 -6.38 -7.31 -5.60
C ALA A 179 -6.17 -5.80 -5.52
N ILE A 180 -5.80 -5.26 -4.35
CA ILE A 180 -5.53 -3.82 -4.19
C ILE A 180 -4.35 -3.39 -5.07
N HIS A 181 -3.28 -4.18 -5.11
CA HIS A 181 -2.16 -3.90 -6.00
C HIS A 181 -2.59 -3.82 -7.47
N GLY A 182 -3.36 -4.81 -7.95
CA GLY A 182 -3.83 -4.87 -9.33
C GLY A 182 -4.81 -3.74 -9.69
N ILE A 183 -5.80 -3.48 -8.83
CA ILE A 183 -6.78 -2.40 -9.00
C ILE A 183 -6.08 -1.06 -9.12
N MET A 184 -5.20 -0.73 -8.17
CA MET A 184 -4.57 0.58 -8.10
C MET A 184 -3.51 0.78 -9.19
N SER A 185 -2.78 -0.29 -9.57
CA SER A 185 -1.84 -0.24 -10.69
C SER A 185 -2.55 -0.05 -12.03
N LEU A 186 -3.64 -0.79 -12.26
CA LEU A 186 -4.43 -0.64 -13.48
C LEU A 186 -5.11 0.74 -13.54
N ALA A 187 -5.55 1.27 -12.39
CA ALA A 187 -6.13 2.61 -12.31
C ALA A 187 -5.12 3.71 -12.64
N GLU A 188 -3.91 3.60 -12.12
CA GLU A 188 -2.80 4.49 -12.44
C GLU A 188 -2.50 4.46 -13.95
N GLN A 189 -2.36 3.26 -14.52
CA GLN A 189 -2.11 3.06 -15.94
C GLN A 189 -3.24 3.61 -16.84
N GLN A 190 -4.49 3.50 -16.40
CA GLN A 190 -5.65 4.06 -17.11
C GLN A 190 -5.82 5.57 -16.87
N GLY A 191 -5.19 6.14 -15.84
CA GLY A 191 -5.43 7.52 -15.41
C GLY A 191 -6.89 7.78 -15.05
N LYS A 192 -7.55 6.79 -14.43
CA LYS A 192 -8.97 6.85 -14.05
C LYS A 192 -9.17 6.36 -12.63
N VAL A 193 -10.05 7.02 -11.89
CA VAL A 193 -10.44 6.59 -10.54
C VAL A 193 -11.13 5.22 -10.63
N PRO A 194 -10.63 4.19 -9.93
CA PRO A 194 -11.21 2.84 -9.98
C PRO A 194 -12.60 2.83 -9.34
N ALA A 195 -13.40 1.81 -9.68
CA ALA A 195 -14.74 1.61 -9.11
C ALA A 195 -14.68 1.09 -7.67
N ILE A 196 -14.08 1.88 -6.79
CA ILE A 196 -13.93 1.68 -5.35
C ILE A 196 -14.25 3.01 -4.65
N THR A 197 -15.09 2.98 -3.62
CA THR A 197 -15.36 4.20 -2.84
C THR A 197 -14.17 4.54 -1.93
N LYS A 198 -14.09 5.80 -1.48
CA LYS A 198 -13.06 6.23 -0.53
C LYS A 198 -13.13 5.41 0.77
N ASP A 199 -14.33 5.17 1.29
CA ASP A 199 -14.55 4.38 2.50
C ASP A 199 -14.13 2.92 2.30
N GLN A 200 -14.47 2.31 1.15
CA GLN A 200 -14.02 0.96 0.84
C GLN A 200 -12.50 0.87 0.80
N LEU A 201 -11.83 1.83 0.15
CA LEU A 201 -10.38 1.88 0.10
C LEU A 201 -9.78 2.00 1.51
N LEU A 202 -10.35 2.86 2.37
CA LEU A 202 -9.93 2.98 3.77
C LEU A 202 -10.08 1.66 4.54
N LEU A 203 -11.19 0.93 4.36
CA LEU A 203 -11.43 -0.37 5.01
C LEU A 203 -10.43 -1.44 4.53
N PHE A 204 -10.15 -1.51 3.23
CA PHE A 204 -9.12 -2.40 2.69
C PHE A 204 -7.72 -2.03 3.20
N THR A 205 -7.36 -0.75 3.20
CA THR A 205 -6.04 -0.32 3.67
C THR A 205 -5.88 -0.55 5.18
N ASN A 206 -6.93 -0.33 5.97
CA ASN A 206 -6.93 -0.67 7.39
C ASN A 206 -6.74 -2.18 7.62
N TYR A 207 -7.34 -3.03 6.78
CA TYR A 207 -7.08 -4.46 6.80
C TYR A 207 -5.61 -4.77 6.53
N LEU A 208 -5.04 -4.24 5.46
CA LEU A 208 -3.63 -4.45 5.10
C LEU A 208 -2.69 -4.03 6.23
N LEU A 209 -2.90 -2.84 6.78
CA LEU A 209 -2.09 -2.32 7.90
C LEU A 209 -2.25 -3.14 9.19
N SER A 210 -3.42 -3.73 9.45
CA SER A 210 -3.61 -4.66 10.57
C SER A 210 -2.74 -5.93 10.45
N ARG A 211 -2.29 -6.24 9.22
CA ARG A 211 -1.48 -7.40 8.89
C ARG A 211 0.01 -7.08 8.74
N LYS A 212 0.47 -5.89 9.17
CA LYS A 212 1.89 -5.50 9.10
C LYS A 212 2.85 -6.48 9.79
N HIS A 213 2.37 -7.28 10.75
CA HIS A 213 3.14 -8.31 11.47
C HIS A 213 3.26 -9.68 10.79
N VAL A 214 3.22 -9.74 9.46
CA VAL A 214 3.48 -10.99 8.72
C VAL A 214 4.88 -11.55 8.98
N SER A 215 4.99 -12.89 8.83
CA SER A 215 6.20 -13.67 9.13
C SER A 215 6.72 -14.49 7.94
N THR A 216 6.05 -14.45 6.78
CA THR A 216 6.49 -15.14 5.56
C THR A 216 6.82 -14.13 4.46
N GLU A 217 7.84 -14.43 3.67
CA GLU A 217 8.32 -13.63 2.55
C GLU A 217 7.23 -13.37 1.52
N LYS A 218 6.42 -14.39 1.19
CA LYS A 218 5.31 -14.22 0.24
C LYS A 218 4.26 -13.23 0.74
N SER A 219 3.87 -13.34 2.01
CA SER A 219 2.89 -12.42 2.61
C SER A 219 3.44 -11.01 2.72
N ALA A 220 4.72 -10.89 3.09
CA ALA A 220 5.45 -9.63 3.15
C ALA A 220 5.48 -8.93 1.79
N PHE A 221 5.91 -9.63 0.74
CA PHE A 221 5.95 -9.11 -0.61
C PHE A 221 4.59 -8.57 -1.07
N HIS A 222 3.53 -9.37 -0.97
CA HIS A 222 2.21 -8.93 -1.42
C HIS A 222 1.69 -7.75 -0.60
N LEU A 223 1.83 -7.79 0.73
CA LEU A 223 1.43 -6.67 1.59
C LEU A 223 2.17 -5.38 1.23
N LEU A 224 3.50 -5.44 1.10
CA LEU A 224 4.31 -4.28 0.75
C LEU A 224 4.01 -3.76 -0.65
N SER A 225 3.75 -4.65 -1.61
CA SER A 225 3.35 -4.26 -2.96
C SER A 225 2.04 -3.47 -2.93
N ALA A 226 1.03 -3.99 -2.22
CA ALA A 226 -0.26 -3.34 -2.06
C ALA A 226 -0.16 -1.98 -1.35
N LEU A 227 0.64 -1.87 -0.28
CA LEU A 227 0.88 -0.59 0.38
C LEU A 227 1.67 0.36 -0.50
N GLY A 228 2.64 -0.14 -1.27
CA GLY A 228 3.49 0.63 -2.18
C GLY A 228 2.70 1.41 -3.23
N VAL A 229 1.70 0.77 -3.85
CA VAL A 229 0.83 1.46 -4.84
C VAL A 229 -0.14 2.46 -4.21
N LEU A 230 -0.26 2.52 -2.88
CA LEU A 230 -1.11 3.47 -2.15
C LEU A 230 -0.34 4.71 -1.65
N VAL A 231 0.98 4.76 -1.84
CA VAL A 231 1.84 5.83 -1.33
C VAL A 231 1.63 7.16 -2.05
N ASN A 232 1.60 7.10 -3.38
CA ASN A 232 1.54 8.25 -4.27
C ASN A 232 0.79 7.89 -5.58
N ASN A 233 -0.40 7.31 -5.45
CA ASN A 233 -1.26 7.02 -6.59
C ASN A 233 -2.00 8.28 -7.03
N HIS A 234 -2.02 8.59 -8.33
CA HIS A 234 -2.68 9.81 -8.80
C HIS A 234 -4.20 9.74 -8.75
N GLN A 235 -4.77 8.55 -8.51
CA GLN A 235 -6.22 8.35 -8.44
C GLN A 235 -6.76 8.45 -7.01
N LEU A 236 -6.21 7.68 -6.07
CA LEU A 236 -6.63 7.69 -4.67
C LEU A 236 -5.43 7.38 -3.74
N VAL A 237 -5.20 8.25 -2.75
CA VAL A 237 -4.22 8.06 -1.69
C VAL A 237 -4.93 8.05 -0.33
N PRO A 238 -4.96 6.92 0.39
CA PRO A 238 -5.49 6.88 1.74
C PRO A 238 -4.51 7.53 2.72
N VAL A 239 -5.04 8.33 3.66
CA VAL A 239 -4.23 9.12 4.59
C VAL A 239 -4.58 8.83 6.05
N VAL A 240 -3.61 9.05 6.92
CA VAL A 240 -3.76 9.11 8.38
C VAL A 240 -3.75 10.57 8.78
N ALA A 241 -4.71 11.01 9.58
CA ALA A 241 -4.67 12.29 10.26
C ALA A 241 -4.39 12.05 11.75
N SER A 242 -3.34 12.68 12.29
CA SER A 242 -2.95 12.51 13.69
C SER A 242 -2.60 13.84 14.35
N LEU A 243 -2.99 14.00 15.60
CA LEU A 243 -2.58 15.14 16.43
C LEU A 243 -1.08 15.04 16.73
N ARG A 244 -0.34 16.11 16.49
CA ARG A 244 1.06 16.26 16.90
C ARG A 244 1.15 17.14 18.13
N GLY A 245 1.82 16.63 19.17
CA GLY A 245 2.05 17.35 20.42
C GLY A 245 1.16 16.87 21.56
N SER A 246 1.02 17.71 22.60
CA SER A 246 0.24 17.35 23.78
C SER A 246 -1.25 17.26 23.45
N VAL A 247 -1.91 16.24 23.99
CA VAL A 247 -3.38 16.13 24.03
C VAL A 247 -4.01 17.21 24.90
N MET A 248 -3.22 17.86 25.77
CA MET A 248 -3.69 19.00 26.57
C MET A 248 -3.68 20.26 25.71
N PHE A 249 -4.87 20.81 25.52
CA PHE A 249 -5.05 22.09 24.86
C PHE A 249 -4.37 23.22 25.65
N ASN A 250 -3.39 23.87 25.03
CA ASN A 250 -2.81 25.11 25.51
C ASN A 250 -3.20 26.23 24.56
N ARG A 251 -4.01 27.19 25.03
CA ARG A 251 -4.46 28.34 24.22
C ARG A 251 -3.31 29.14 23.60
N MET A 252 -2.12 29.09 24.20
CA MET A 252 -0.92 29.79 23.72
C MET A 252 -0.14 29.00 22.66
N LYS A 253 -0.54 27.77 22.32
CA LYS A 253 0.15 26.93 21.33
C LYS A 253 -0.84 26.45 20.26
N PRO A 254 -0.45 26.46 18.98
CA PRO A 254 -1.32 25.97 17.93
C PRO A 254 -1.57 24.47 18.07
N ILE A 255 -2.78 24.04 17.73
CA ILE A 255 -3.07 22.62 17.48
C ILE A 255 -2.45 22.27 16.13
N VAL A 256 -1.65 21.20 16.10
CA VAL A 256 -0.95 20.79 14.88
C VAL A 256 -1.40 19.39 14.49
N ILE A 257 -1.88 19.23 13.26
CA ILE A 257 -2.28 17.94 12.70
C ILE A 257 -1.28 17.53 11.64
N ALA A 258 -0.73 16.32 11.77
CA ALA A 258 0.05 15.66 10.73
C ALA A 258 -0.88 14.83 9.85
N VAL A 259 -0.71 14.98 8.54
CA VAL A 259 -1.34 14.12 7.55
C VAL A 259 -0.25 13.36 6.79
N CYS A 260 -0.32 12.04 6.83
CA CYS A 260 0.63 11.16 6.17
C CYS A 260 -0.06 10.01 5.43
N ASN A 261 0.65 9.37 4.51
CA ASN A 261 0.17 8.19 3.80
C ASN A 261 0.44 6.90 4.61
N VAL A 262 0.23 5.76 3.97
CA VAL A 262 0.39 4.42 4.57
C VAL A 262 1.79 4.12 5.12
N PHE A 263 2.85 4.83 4.70
CA PHE A 263 4.22 4.69 5.25
C PHE A 263 4.62 5.85 6.16
N GLY A 264 3.66 6.63 6.64
CA GLY A 264 3.97 7.79 7.48
C GLY A 264 4.67 8.92 6.74
N LEU A 265 4.78 8.85 5.41
CA LEU A 265 5.35 9.92 4.60
C LEU A 265 4.36 11.09 4.52
N PRO A 266 4.83 12.33 4.65
CA PRO A 266 3.92 13.46 4.69
C PRO A 266 3.21 13.68 3.35
N VAL A 267 1.92 14.01 3.40
CA VAL A 267 1.10 14.27 2.21
C VAL A 267 0.76 15.74 2.14
N ALA A 268 0.97 16.34 0.97
CA ALA A 268 0.53 17.70 0.72
C ALA A 268 -1.00 17.75 0.70
N VAL A 269 -1.58 18.54 1.60
CA VAL A 269 -3.02 18.72 1.71
C VAL A 269 -3.36 20.20 1.60
N SER A 270 -4.42 20.49 0.86
CA SER A 270 -4.97 21.83 0.69
C SER A 270 -6.43 21.85 1.17
N ASP A 271 -6.91 23.03 1.54
CA ASP A 271 -8.31 23.26 1.93
C ASP A 271 -8.85 22.38 3.06
N VAL A 272 -7.96 21.92 3.94
CA VAL A 272 -8.37 21.17 5.13
C VAL A 272 -9.12 22.08 6.09
N ARG A 273 -10.31 21.61 6.46
CA ARG A 273 -11.23 22.28 7.37
C ARG A 273 -11.54 21.34 8.53
N VAL A 274 -11.67 21.90 9.72
CA VAL A 274 -11.98 21.14 10.92
C VAL A 274 -13.19 21.73 11.64
N ASP A 275 -13.95 20.83 12.25
CA ASP A 275 -15.02 21.16 13.17
C ASP A 275 -14.56 20.83 14.59
N ILE A 276 -14.75 21.75 15.52
CA ILE A 276 -14.45 21.58 16.94
C ILE A 276 -15.76 21.25 17.64
N ILE A 277 -15.93 19.98 18.02
CA ILE A 277 -17.12 19.48 18.72
C ILE A 277 -16.70 19.11 20.15
N PRO A 278 -17.22 19.79 21.19
CA PRO A 278 -16.94 19.42 22.57
C PRO A 278 -17.48 18.01 22.88
N GLN A 279 -16.77 17.27 23.73
CA GLN A 279 -17.21 15.95 24.16
C GLN A 279 -18.63 16.00 24.76
N GLY A 280 -19.51 15.12 24.28
CA GLY A 280 -20.92 15.08 24.70
C GLY A 280 -21.85 16.02 23.94
N GLN A 281 -21.34 16.80 22.98
CA GLN A 281 -22.14 17.59 22.05
C GLN A 281 -22.15 16.96 20.65
N THR A 282 -23.18 17.28 19.87
CA THR A 282 -23.35 16.83 18.49
C THR A 282 -23.13 17.95 17.47
N SER A 283 -23.08 19.20 17.93
CA SER A 283 -22.89 20.39 17.09
C SER A 283 -21.53 21.03 17.35
N PRO A 284 -20.84 21.53 16.31
CA PRO A 284 -19.56 22.19 16.49
C PRO A 284 -19.71 23.56 17.16
N VAL A 285 -18.82 23.87 18.10
CA VAL A 285 -18.69 25.22 18.66
C VAL A 285 -17.91 26.15 17.74
N VAL A 286 -17.03 25.57 16.92
CA VAL A 286 -16.35 26.25 15.81
C VAL A 286 -16.41 25.29 14.63
N GLY A 287 -17.12 25.68 13.58
CA GLY A 287 -17.27 24.88 12.37
C GLY A 287 -16.44 25.43 11.22
N ASN A 288 -16.06 24.56 10.30
CA ASN A 288 -15.49 24.88 9.00
C ASN A 288 -14.20 25.72 9.10
N LEU A 289 -13.44 25.48 10.16
CA LEU A 289 -12.23 26.22 10.44
C LEU A 289 -11.12 25.77 9.49
N ARG A 290 -10.65 26.68 8.64
CA ARG A 290 -9.55 26.41 7.70
C ARG A 290 -8.24 26.29 8.46
N LEU A 291 -7.54 25.18 8.29
CA LEU A 291 -6.18 25.04 8.80
C LEU A 291 -5.17 25.63 7.81
N THR A 292 -4.14 26.30 8.33
CA THR A 292 -3.05 26.86 7.51
C THR A 292 -1.82 25.96 7.57
N GLN A 293 -1.08 25.86 6.47
CA GLN A 293 0.15 25.09 6.43
C GLN A 293 1.19 25.75 7.35
N SER A 294 1.75 24.97 8.26
CA SER A 294 2.78 25.36 9.20
C SER A 294 4.10 25.57 8.45
N GLN A 295 4.69 26.76 8.60
CA GLN A 295 5.96 27.13 7.96
C GLN A 295 7.17 26.35 8.49
N ALA A 296 7.06 25.67 9.63
CA ALA A 296 8.19 24.96 10.26
C ALA A 296 8.46 23.56 9.67
N TYR A 297 7.48 22.95 9.00
CA TYR A 297 7.56 21.59 8.47
C TYR A 297 6.55 21.46 7.32
N VAL A 298 7.00 21.07 6.12
CA VAL A 298 6.27 21.11 4.84
C VAL A 298 4.93 20.33 4.80
N ALA A 299 4.50 19.70 5.91
CA ALA A 299 3.28 18.91 6.00
C ALA A 299 2.62 18.94 7.39
N LEU A 300 2.53 20.11 8.00
CA LEU A 300 1.76 20.30 9.22
C LEU A 300 0.71 21.38 9.00
N LEU A 301 -0.50 21.16 9.48
CA LEU A 301 -1.58 22.14 9.47
C LEU A 301 -1.76 22.67 10.89
N ALA A 302 -1.75 23.99 11.06
CA ALA A 302 -1.83 24.66 12.35
C ALA A 302 -3.08 25.56 12.45
N PHE A 303 -3.62 25.67 13.66
CA PHE A 303 -4.55 26.74 14.02
C PHE A 303 -4.22 27.32 15.39
N VAL A 304 -4.30 28.64 15.52
CA VAL A 304 -4.25 29.38 16.79
C VAL A 304 -5.68 29.73 17.17
N GLY A 305 -6.19 29.14 18.26
CA GLY A 305 -7.52 29.44 18.78
C GLY A 305 -7.59 30.83 19.39
N VAL A 306 -8.67 31.55 19.07
CA VAL A 306 -9.16 32.71 19.84
C VAL A 306 -9.78 32.21 21.14
#